data_AF-V9HLA7-F1
#
_entry.id   AF-V9HLA7-F1
#
_cell.length_a   1.000
_cell.length_b   1.000
_cell.length_c   1.000
_cell.angle_alpha   90.00
_cell.angle_beta   90.00
_cell.angle_gamma   90.00
#
_symmetry.space_group_name_H-M   'P 1'
#
loop_
_entity.id
_entity.type
_entity.pdbx_description
1 polymer ?
#
loop_
_entity_poly.entity_id
_entity_poly.type
_entity_poly.pdbx_seq_one_letter_code
_entity_poly.pdbx_strand_id
1 'polypeptide(L)'
;MRRLPIFLVIDVSESMVGSPLRHMQEGINQLINELRKDPYALETVYLSVIAFAGVVKTLAPLMELYAFYPPRLPVGAGTSLGAALNHVMDEITQKVILSSPTQKGDYKPIVYLMSDGSATDNPDAAIARWKRDFMQRATLVSVGIGPFADLSRLSEISTSMLRLEDVKENDFKEFIRWISQSVSSQSRSLGVDLPISLDKKELPMLSLVKSLNDAAAIDENYVIISGLCAKTKLPYLLKYERAPMMNDVPYFKQKAQVYGYVGVYPLEADYMAWSDSRVNMNKIAASALMGGGGCPHCGALAALAQCGCGQIFCVNGEGVAQCPACHQEVYMSASGEDFDISRSRG
;
A
#
# COMPACT_ATOMS: atom_id res chain seq x y z
N MET A 1 6.91 5.34 34.00
CA MET A 1 6.11 6.09 33.02
C MET A 1 5.39 5.06 32.15
N ARG A 2 4.14 5.31 31.72
CA ARG A 2 3.38 4.35 30.87
C ARG A 2 3.79 4.57 29.41
N ARG A 3 3.88 3.48 28.62
CA ARG A 3 4.20 3.56 27.19
C ARG A 3 2.93 3.84 26.39
N LEU A 4 3.03 4.57 25.29
CA LEU A 4 2.00 4.73 24.27
C LEU A 4 2.41 3.93 23.03
N PRO A 5 1.90 2.71 22.84
CA PRO A 5 2.24 1.88 21.69
C PRO A 5 1.51 2.36 20.43
N ILE A 6 2.26 2.53 19.35
CA ILE A 6 1.75 2.95 18.05
C ILE A 6 2.22 1.95 17.00
N PHE A 7 1.27 1.40 16.25
CA PHE A 7 1.51 0.47 15.16
C PHE A 7 1.17 1.14 13.84
N LEU A 8 2.17 1.34 13.00
CA LEU A 8 2.00 1.77 11.61
C LEU A 8 1.84 0.51 10.76
N VAL A 9 0.63 0.24 10.27
CA VAL A 9 0.31 -0.91 9.40
C VAL A 9 0.19 -0.39 7.98
N ILE A 10 1.20 -0.68 7.17
CA ILE A 10 1.43 0.01 5.90
C ILE A 10 1.29 -0.98 4.75
N ASP A 11 0.41 -0.63 3.82
CA ASP A 11 0.28 -1.33 2.56
C ASP A 11 1.51 -1.06 1.67
N VAL A 12 2.14 -2.15 1.24
CA VAL A 12 3.30 -2.17 0.36
C VAL A 12 3.04 -3.03 -0.88
N SER A 13 1.76 -3.16 -1.25
CA SER A 13 1.33 -3.84 -2.46
C SER A 13 1.76 -3.10 -3.73
N GLU A 14 1.53 -3.73 -4.88
CA GLU A 14 1.93 -3.19 -6.17
C GLU A 14 1.19 -1.90 -6.54
N SER A 15 -0.08 -1.75 -6.14
CA SER A 15 -0.87 -0.52 -6.30
C SER A 15 -0.17 0.69 -5.68
N MET A 16 0.53 0.50 -4.56
CA MET A 16 1.27 1.56 -3.88
C MET A 16 2.53 2.02 -4.62
N VAL A 17 3.02 1.27 -5.61
CA VAL A 17 4.30 1.56 -6.28
C VAL A 17 4.30 2.93 -6.97
N GLY A 18 5.45 3.61 -6.90
CA GLY A 18 5.63 4.96 -7.44
C GLY A 18 5.44 6.05 -6.40
N SER A 19 4.70 7.11 -6.76
CA SER A 19 4.50 8.27 -5.89
C SER A 19 3.88 7.94 -4.51
N PRO A 20 2.86 7.07 -4.39
CA PRO A 20 2.26 6.75 -3.09
C PRO A 20 3.27 6.16 -2.09
N LEU A 21 4.01 5.13 -2.48
CA LEU A 21 5.04 4.51 -1.63
C LEU A 21 6.18 5.47 -1.30
N ARG A 22 6.60 6.31 -2.25
CA ARG A 22 7.64 7.32 -2.02
C ARG A 22 7.18 8.34 -0.97
N HIS A 23 5.99 8.90 -1.13
CA HIS A 23 5.44 9.84 -0.16
C HIS A 23 5.21 9.19 1.20
N MET A 24 4.80 7.92 1.24
CA MET A 24 4.70 7.13 2.48
C MET A 24 6.05 7.07 3.21
N GLN A 25 7.12 6.68 2.50
CA GLN A 25 8.46 6.60 3.07
C GLN A 25 8.95 7.97 3.59
N GLU A 26 8.78 9.03 2.80
CA GLU A 26 9.11 10.41 3.19
C GLU A 26 8.29 10.87 4.40
N GLY A 27 7.01 10.54 4.45
CA GLY A 27 6.11 10.87 5.54
C GLY A 27 6.47 10.17 6.84
N ILE A 28 6.83 8.88 6.82
CA ILE A 28 7.33 8.21 8.04
C ILE A 28 8.57 8.93 8.56
N ASN A 29 9.52 9.29 7.68
CA ASN A 29 10.72 10.03 8.10
C ASN A 29 10.35 11.36 8.77
N GLN A 30 9.41 12.11 8.19
CA GLN A 30 8.94 13.36 8.77
C GLN A 30 8.21 13.15 10.10
N LEU A 31 7.34 12.15 10.22
CA LEU A 31 6.65 11.79 11.46
C LEU A 31 7.66 11.58 12.60
N ILE A 32 8.68 10.75 12.35
CA ILE A 32 9.70 10.47 13.35
C ILE A 32 10.47 11.74 13.72
N ASN A 33 10.82 12.56 12.73
CA ASN A 33 11.54 13.82 12.97
C ASN A 33 10.73 14.81 13.81
N GLU A 34 9.42 14.94 13.58
CA GLU A 34 8.56 15.80 14.38
C GLU A 34 8.34 15.25 15.79
N LEU A 35 8.07 13.96 15.93
CA LEU A 35 7.90 13.33 17.25
C LEU A 35 9.16 13.43 18.11
N ARG A 36 10.36 13.35 17.49
CA ARG A 36 11.64 13.50 18.21
C ARG A 36 11.88 14.91 18.74
N LYS A 37 11.18 15.94 18.22
CA LYS A 37 11.26 17.30 18.76
C LYS A 37 10.41 17.48 20.01
N ASP A 38 9.49 16.56 20.30
CA ASP A 38 8.63 16.61 21.48
C ASP A 38 9.22 15.75 22.62
N PRO A 39 9.73 16.37 23.71
CA PRO A 39 10.32 15.64 24.83
C PRO A 39 9.36 14.61 25.46
N TYR A 40 8.06 14.91 25.50
CA TYR A 40 7.06 13.97 26.02
C TYR A 40 6.91 12.74 25.12
N ALA A 41 6.94 12.93 23.80
CA ALA A 41 6.85 11.82 22.85
C ALA A 41 8.10 10.93 22.92
N LEU A 42 9.30 11.52 23.08
CA LEU A 42 10.55 10.75 23.23
C LEU A 42 10.52 9.77 24.40
N GLU A 43 9.88 10.12 25.51
CA GLU A 43 9.82 9.27 26.71
C GLU A 43 8.66 8.27 26.71
N THR A 44 7.58 8.57 25.99
CA THR A 44 6.32 7.81 26.07
C THR A 44 6.02 6.98 24.83
N VAL A 45 6.40 7.43 23.63
CA VAL A 45 5.99 6.80 22.37
C VAL A 45 6.87 5.60 22.04
N TYR A 46 6.21 4.47 21.78
CA TYR A 46 6.81 3.26 21.24
C TYR A 46 6.21 2.99 19.88
N LEU A 47 7.04 2.78 18.87
CA LEU A 47 6.62 2.63 17.48
C LEU A 47 6.98 1.26 16.94
N SER A 48 6.04 0.68 16.19
CA SER A 48 6.24 -0.50 15.37
C SER A 48 5.81 -0.21 13.94
N VAL A 49 6.55 -0.74 12.97
CA VAL A 49 6.15 -0.74 11.56
C VAL A 49 5.88 -2.16 11.11
N ILE A 50 4.65 -2.40 10.69
CA ILE A 50 4.19 -3.63 10.08
C ILE A 50 3.90 -3.29 8.62
N ALA A 51 4.50 -4.03 7.70
CA ALA A 51 4.21 -3.90 6.28
C ALA A 51 3.40 -5.11 5.81
N PHE A 52 2.48 -4.90 4.89
CA PHE A 52 1.71 -5.96 4.27
C PHE A 52 1.54 -5.77 2.77
N ALA A 53 1.61 -6.89 2.06
CA ALA A 53 1.24 -7.05 0.67
C ALA A 53 0.60 -8.45 0.54
N GLY A 54 1.15 -9.35 -0.29
CA GLY A 54 0.76 -10.75 -0.31
C GLY A 54 1.09 -11.52 0.98
N VAL A 55 2.04 -11.01 1.75
CA VAL A 55 2.38 -11.47 3.11
C VAL A 55 2.48 -10.28 4.06
N VAL A 56 2.52 -10.56 5.36
CA VAL A 56 2.65 -9.54 6.41
C VAL A 56 3.91 -9.79 7.21
N LYS A 57 4.70 -8.76 7.50
CA LYS A 57 5.84 -8.85 8.42
C LYS A 57 6.01 -7.56 9.23
N THR A 58 6.50 -7.71 10.45
CA THR A 58 6.99 -6.59 11.27
C THR A 58 8.37 -6.16 10.75
N LEU A 59 8.46 -4.99 10.12
CA LEU A 59 9.72 -4.41 9.63
C LEU A 59 10.53 -3.79 10.76
N ALA A 60 9.85 -3.15 11.70
CA ALA A 60 10.43 -2.59 12.91
C ALA A 60 9.60 -3.03 14.13
N PRO A 61 10.19 -3.75 15.09
CA PRO A 61 9.47 -4.19 16.29
C PRO A 61 9.05 -2.98 17.13
N LEU A 62 8.09 -3.17 18.02
CA LEU A 62 7.67 -2.13 18.95
C LEU A 62 8.85 -1.71 19.84
N MET A 63 9.39 -0.51 19.59
CA MET A 63 10.58 0.02 20.26
C MET A 63 10.47 1.52 20.52
N GLU A 64 11.37 2.05 21.34
CA GLU A 64 11.40 3.46 21.71
C GLU A 64 11.69 4.38 20.53
N LEU A 65 11.01 5.53 20.48
CA LEU A 65 11.15 6.53 19.42
C LEU A 65 12.60 7.02 19.19
N TYR A 66 13.40 7.15 20.26
CA TYR A 66 14.78 7.62 20.13
C TYR A 66 15.67 6.60 19.40
N ALA A 67 15.39 5.29 19.54
CA ALA A 67 16.13 4.21 18.90
C ALA A 67 15.52 3.77 17.57
N PHE A 68 14.33 4.28 17.22
CA PHE A 68 13.60 3.90 16.03
C PHE A 68 14.24 4.44 14.74
N TYR A 69 14.58 3.56 13.80
CA TYR A 69 15.01 3.96 12.45
C TYR A 69 13.94 3.55 11.44
N PRO A 70 13.43 4.50 10.61
CA PRO A 70 12.46 4.18 9.57
C PRO A 70 12.98 3.06 8.66
N PRO A 71 12.28 1.91 8.56
CA PRO A 71 12.70 0.84 7.68
C PRO A 71 12.45 1.22 6.22
N ARG A 72 13.20 0.61 5.31
CA ARG A 72 12.84 0.60 3.89
C ARG A 72 11.52 -0.14 3.72
N LEU A 73 10.58 0.45 2.99
CA LEU A 73 9.35 -0.22 2.57
C LEU A 73 9.63 -1.09 1.33
N PRO A 74 9.39 -2.42 1.40
CA PRO A 74 9.51 -3.31 0.25
C PRO A 74 8.30 -3.14 -0.68
N VAL A 75 8.21 -3.96 -1.73
CA VAL A 75 7.01 -4.06 -2.58
C VAL A 75 6.68 -5.54 -2.78
N GLY A 76 5.41 -5.92 -2.80
CA GLY A 76 5.00 -7.29 -3.06
C GLY A 76 3.66 -7.40 -3.78
N ALA A 77 3.42 -8.52 -4.46
CA ALA A 77 2.16 -8.80 -5.13
C ALA A 77 1.03 -9.14 -4.15
N GLY A 78 -0.13 -8.49 -4.35
CA GLY A 78 -1.35 -8.70 -3.59
C GLY A 78 -1.43 -7.86 -2.31
N THR A 79 -2.61 -7.88 -1.70
CA THR A 79 -2.99 -7.02 -0.57
C THR A 79 -3.76 -7.86 0.46
N SER A 80 -3.05 -8.44 1.44
CA SER A 80 -3.62 -9.37 2.43
C SER A 80 -4.06 -8.63 3.69
N LEU A 81 -5.17 -7.91 3.58
CA LEU A 81 -5.70 -7.05 4.65
C LEU A 81 -6.15 -7.86 5.87
N GLY A 82 -6.81 -8.99 5.66
CA GLY A 82 -7.24 -9.88 6.75
C GLY A 82 -6.05 -10.44 7.52
N ALA A 83 -4.99 -10.85 6.80
CA ALA A 83 -3.73 -11.25 7.42
C ALA A 83 -3.09 -10.09 8.22
N ALA A 84 -3.10 -8.87 7.68
CA ALA A 84 -2.51 -7.70 8.32
C ALA A 84 -3.21 -7.36 9.65
N LEU A 85 -4.55 -7.41 9.66
CA LEU A 85 -5.36 -7.22 10.87
C LEU A 85 -5.04 -8.28 11.93
N ASN A 86 -4.92 -9.55 11.55
CA ASN A 86 -4.54 -10.61 12.49
C ASN A 86 -3.15 -10.40 13.07
N HIS A 87 -2.18 -10.05 12.22
CA HIS A 87 -0.80 -9.83 12.64
C HIS A 87 -0.69 -8.68 13.65
N VAL A 88 -1.36 -7.54 13.40
CA VAL A 88 -1.33 -6.42 14.36
C VAL A 88 -2.05 -6.75 15.67
N MET A 89 -3.15 -7.53 15.62
CA MET A 89 -3.82 -8.03 16.83
C MET A 89 -2.90 -8.93 17.66
N ASP A 90 -2.10 -9.76 17.01
CA ASP A 90 -1.14 -10.64 17.67
C ASP A 90 0.04 -9.85 18.26
N GLU A 91 0.60 -8.89 17.51
CA GLU A 91 1.63 -7.95 18.00
C GLU A 91 1.14 -7.15 19.21
N ILE A 92 -0.10 -6.63 19.18
CA ILE A 92 -0.71 -5.95 20.35
C ILE A 92 -0.75 -6.91 21.54
N THR A 93 -1.25 -8.14 21.34
CA THR A 93 -1.38 -9.13 22.41
C THR A 93 -0.03 -9.49 23.03
N GLN A 94 1.03 -9.57 22.22
CA GLN A 94 2.36 -9.97 22.67
C GLN A 94 3.16 -8.82 23.29
N LYS A 95 3.00 -7.59 22.81
CA LYS A 95 3.91 -6.47 23.13
C LYS A 95 3.31 -5.44 24.08
N VAL A 96 1.98 -5.32 24.11
CA VAL A 96 1.27 -4.33 24.93
C VAL A 96 0.98 -4.91 26.31
N ILE A 97 1.44 -4.21 27.35
CA ILE A 97 1.24 -4.60 28.74
C ILE A 97 -0.12 -4.06 29.20
N LEU A 98 -1.05 -4.96 29.51
CA LEU A 98 -2.35 -4.56 30.05
C LEU A 98 -2.22 -4.06 31.50
N SER A 99 -3.08 -3.12 31.88
CA SER A 99 -3.14 -2.68 33.27
C SER A 99 -3.70 -3.79 34.15
N SER A 100 -3.09 -3.96 35.33
CA SER A 100 -3.54 -4.87 36.38
C SER A 100 -3.74 -4.10 37.69
N PRO A 101 -4.40 -4.69 38.71
CA PRO A 101 -4.56 -4.04 40.01
C PRO A 101 -3.24 -3.64 40.67
N THR A 102 -2.14 -4.32 40.32
CA THR A 102 -0.81 -4.14 40.92
C THR A 102 0.17 -3.38 40.03
N GLN A 103 -0.12 -3.19 38.74
CA GLN A 103 0.76 -2.52 37.79
C GLN A 103 -0.04 -1.70 36.78
N LYS A 104 0.30 -0.42 36.63
CA LYS A 104 -0.17 0.40 35.51
C LYS A 104 0.48 -0.11 34.23
N GLY A 105 -0.34 -0.59 33.29
CA GLY A 105 0.11 -1.07 31.99
C GLY A 105 0.33 0.08 31.01
N ASP A 106 0.46 -0.24 29.74
CA ASP A 106 0.58 0.72 28.66
C ASP A 106 -0.73 1.50 28.44
N TYR A 107 -0.64 2.64 27.78
CA TYR A 107 -1.80 3.34 27.24
C TYR A 107 -2.45 2.51 26.13
N LYS A 108 -3.69 2.85 25.80
CA LYS A 108 -4.45 2.20 24.74
C LYS A 108 -3.67 2.32 23.43
N PRO A 109 -3.26 1.20 22.80
CA PRO A 109 -2.49 1.22 21.57
C PRO A 109 -3.28 1.83 20.42
N ILE A 110 -2.56 2.46 19.49
CA ILE A 110 -3.12 3.10 18.31
C ILE A 110 -2.56 2.45 17.07
N VAL A 111 -3.45 2.03 16.18
CA VAL A 111 -3.13 1.40 14.90
C VAL A 111 -3.48 2.38 13.80
N TYR A 112 -2.49 2.82 13.04
CA TYR A 112 -2.69 3.56 11.80
C TYR A 112 -2.54 2.59 10.63
N LEU A 113 -3.66 2.22 10.03
CA LEU A 113 -3.70 1.36 8.85
C LEU A 113 -3.77 2.24 7.60
N MET A 114 -2.81 2.11 6.71
CA MET A 114 -2.66 2.95 5.52
C MET A 114 -2.62 2.07 4.28
N SER A 115 -3.54 2.29 3.33
CA SER A 115 -3.68 1.48 2.11
C SER A 115 -4.39 2.27 1.00
N ASP A 116 -4.06 1.99 -0.25
CA ASP A 116 -4.75 2.53 -1.43
C ASP A 116 -5.88 1.61 -1.95
N GLY A 117 -6.17 0.49 -1.26
CA GLY A 117 -7.43 -0.24 -1.37
C GLY A 117 -7.34 -1.73 -1.78
N SER A 118 -8.53 -2.29 -2.03
CA SER A 118 -8.86 -3.65 -2.53
C SER A 118 -8.07 -4.81 -1.91
N ALA A 119 -8.57 -5.32 -0.79
CA ALA A 119 -8.08 -6.58 -0.21
C ALA A 119 -8.20 -7.74 -1.22
N THR A 120 -7.10 -8.48 -1.39
CA THR A 120 -7.00 -9.71 -2.20
C THR A 120 -7.26 -10.98 -1.38
N ASP A 121 -7.54 -10.83 -0.08
CA ASP A 121 -8.00 -11.86 0.83
C ASP A 121 -9.39 -11.53 1.39
N ASN A 122 -10.00 -12.45 2.13
CA ASN A 122 -11.25 -12.17 2.83
C ASN A 122 -10.94 -11.69 4.27
N PRO A 123 -11.15 -10.41 4.60
CA PRO A 123 -10.87 -9.87 5.93
C PRO A 123 -11.98 -10.11 6.97
N ASP A 124 -13.14 -10.66 6.61
CA ASP A 124 -14.34 -10.72 7.46
C ASP A 124 -14.07 -11.37 8.83
N ALA A 125 -13.34 -12.49 8.85
CA ALA A 125 -12.99 -13.18 10.10
C ALA A 125 -12.08 -12.34 11.00
N ALA A 126 -11.13 -11.61 10.41
CA ALA A 126 -10.23 -10.72 11.14
C ALA A 126 -10.98 -9.48 11.66
N ILE A 127 -11.88 -8.92 10.87
CA ILE A 127 -12.77 -7.82 11.28
C ILE A 127 -13.66 -8.26 12.44
N ALA A 128 -14.28 -9.44 12.36
CA ALA A 128 -15.10 -9.98 13.44
C ALA A 128 -14.30 -10.20 14.74
N ARG A 129 -13.06 -10.71 14.63
CA ARG A 129 -12.14 -10.83 15.76
C ARG A 129 -11.81 -9.47 16.36
N TRP A 130 -11.48 -8.47 15.53
CA TRP A 130 -11.20 -7.11 15.98
C TRP A 130 -12.39 -6.52 16.76
N LYS A 131 -13.59 -6.64 16.21
CA LYS A 131 -14.82 -6.14 16.86
C LYS A 131 -15.02 -6.73 18.25
N ARG A 132 -14.89 -8.05 18.36
CA ARG A 132 -15.12 -8.79 19.60
C ARG A 132 -14.05 -8.50 20.64
N ASP A 133 -12.78 -8.52 20.23
CA ASP A 133 -11.67 -8.58 21.17
C ASP A 133 -10.92 -7.25 21.31
N PHE A 134 -10.78 -6.44 20.25
CA PHE A 134 -9.84 -5.30 20.21
C PHE A 134 -10.50 -3.92 20.18
N MET A 135 -11.77 -3.80 19.80
CA MET A 135 -12.45 -2.50 19.68
C MET A 135 -12.38 -1.63 20.96
N GLN A 136 -12.42 -2.27 22.14
CA GLN A 136 -12.29 -1.58 23.43
C GLN A 136 -10.83 -1.43 23.89
N ARG A 137 -9.91 -2.23 23.33
CA ARG A 137 -8.52 -2.33 23.78
C ARG A 137 -7.53 -1.59 22.89
N ALA A 138 -7.90 -1.24 21.67
CA ALA A 138 -7.06 -0.54 20.70
C ALA A 138 -7.89 0.46 19.89
N THR A 139 -7.24 1.51 19.41
CA THR A 139 -7.85 2.49 18.50
C THR A 139 -7.35 2.20 17.09
N LEU A 140 -8.26 2.02 16.13
CA LEU A 140 -7.91 1.86 14.72
C LEU A 140 -8.26 3.13 13.94
N VAL A 141 -7.27 3.67 13.24
CA VAL A 141 -7.41 4.77 12.28
C VAL A 141 -7.09 4.22 10.91
N SER A 142 -8.08 4.24 10.02
CA SER A 142 -7.92 3.78 8.63
C SER A 142 -7.69 4.97 7.71
N VAL A 143 -6.68 4.87 6.85
CA VAL A 143 -6.19 5.95 6.00
C VAL A 143 -6.15 5.44 4.57
N GLY A 144 -7.10 5.90 3.75
CA GLY A 144 -7.14 5.64 2.32
C GLY A 144 -6.18 6.56 1.56
N ILE A 145 -5.36 5.99 0.69
CA ILE A 145 -4.37 6.74 -0.10
C ILE A 145 -4.79 6.78 -1.56
N GLY A 146 -4.96 7.98 -2.11
CA GLY A 146 -5.34 8.18 -3.50
C GLY A 146 -6.84 8.12 -3.76
N PRO A 147 -7.24 8.40 -5.02
CA PRO A 147 -8.64 8.59 -5.40
C PRO A 147 -9.47 7.30 -5.33
N PHE A 148 -8.83 6.15 -5.52
CA PHE A 148 -9.49 4.84 -5.58
C PHE A 148 -9.46 4.06 -4.25
N ALA A 149 -8.99 4.68 -3.16
CA ALA A 149 -8.85 4.01 -1.88
C ALA A 149 -10.18 3.53 -1.29
N ASP A 150 -10.44 2.23 -1.39
CA ASP A 150 -11.59 1.59 -0.78
C ASP A 150 -11.22 0.84 0.51
N LEU A 151 -11.52 1.49 1.64
CA LEU A 151 -11.43 0.90 2.98
C LEU A 151 -12.81 0.74 3.62
N SER A 152 -13.89 0.74 2.83
CA SER A 152 -15.27 0.67 3.30
C SER A 152 -15.50 -0.47 4.30
N ARG A 153 -14.87 -1.63 4.08
CA ARG A 153 -14.90 -2.81 4.96
C ARG A 153 -14.37 -2.53 6.37
N LEU A 154 -13.45 -1.58 6.53
CA LEU A 154 -12.87 -1.20 7.82
C LEU A 154 -13.73 -0.18 8.58
N SER A 155 -14.77 0.39 7.96
CA SER A 155 -15.63 1.40 8.59
C SER A 155 -16.26 0.92 9.89
N GLU A 156 -16.54 -0.38 9.99
CA GLU A 156 -17.21 -0.97 11.14
C GLU A 156 -16.29 -1.17 12.35
N ILE A 157 -14.98 -1.01 12.17
CA ILE A 157 -13.95 -1.19 13.22
C ILE A 157 -13.06 0.03 13.43
N SER A 158 -13.09 0.98 12.50
CA SER A 158 -12.26 2.18 12.54
C SER A 158 -12.93 3.25 13.41
N THR A 159 -12.16 3.81 14.34
CA THR A 159 -12.58 4.99 15.11
C THR A 159 -12.64 6.23 14.22
N SER A 160 -11.75 6.31 13.24
CA SER A 160 -11.72 7.38 12.25
C SER A 160 -11.28 6.82 10.91
N MET A 161 -11.95 7.28 9.85
CA MET A 161 -11.56 6.99 8.47
C MET A 161 -11.18 8.29 7.80
N LEU A 162 -9.97 8.29 7.24
CA LEU A 162 -9.38 9.41 6.54
C LEU A 162 -9.10 9.00 5.12
N ARG A 163 -9.25 9.94 4.19
CA ARG A 163 -8.83 9.75 2.80
C ARG A 163 -7.95 10.90 2.37
N LEU A 164 -6.84 10.55 1.74
CA LEU A 164 -5.92 11.46 1.06
C LEU A 164 -6.22 11.40 -0.44
N GLU A 165 -7.05 12.33 -0.91
CA GLU A 165 -7.51 12.34 -2.31
C GLU A 165 -6.39 12.75 -3.28
N ASP A 166 -5.61 13.78 -2.91
CA ASP A 166 -4.45 14.23 -3.66
C ASP A 166 -3.18 13.73 -2.98
N VAL A 167 -2.44 12.85 -3.66
CA VAL A 167 -1.10 12.41 -3.23
C VAL A 167 -0.06 13.44 -3.67
N LYS A 168 -0.36 14.73 -3.55
CA LYS A 168 0.62 15.79 -3.71
C LYS A 168 1.51 15.81 -2.48
N GLU A 169 2.79 16.10 -2.69
CA GLU A 169 3.79 16.05 -1.63
C GLU A 169 3.38 16.91 -0.41
N ASN A 170 2.73 18.06 -0.63
CA ASN A 170 2.32 18.96 0.45
C ASN A 170 1.16 18.40 1.30
N ASP A 171 0.17 17.76 0.68
CA ASP A 171 -1.03 17.28 1.37
C ASP A 171 -0.72 16.05 2.23
N PHE A 172 0.20 15.20 1.74
CA PHE A 172 0.73 14.08 2.51
C PHE A 172 1.56 14.56 3.72
N LYS A 173 2.40 15.60 3.54
CA LYS A 173 3.16 16.21 4.64
C LYS A 173 2.26 16.78 5.72
N GLU A 174 1.18 17.46 5.34
CA GLU A 174 0.20 18.00 6.29
C GLU A 174 -0.55 16.91 7.05
N PHE A 175 -0.90 15.82 6.38
CA PHE A 175 -1.48 14.64 7.03
C PHE A 175 -0.54 13.98 8.05
N ILE A 176 0.72 13.82 7.67
CA ILE A 176 1.74 13.28 8.56
C ILE A 176 1.98 14.22 9.76
N ARG A 177 1.97 15.54 9.53
CA ARG A 177 2.02 16.55 10.58
C ARG A 177 0.83 16.39 11.54
N TRP A 178 -0.36 16.14 11.02
CA TRP A 178 -1.53 15.85 11.84
C TRP A 178 -1.39 14.56 12.64
N ILE A 179 -0.87 13.46 12.07
CA ILE A 179 -0.56 12.24 12.84
C ILE A 179 0.40 12.59 13.98
N SER A 180 1.48 13.31 13.69
CA SER A 180 2.45 13.71 14.70
C SER A 180 1.81 14.53 15.81
N GLN A 181 0.94 15.49 15.47
CA GLN A 181 0.22 16.32 16.45
C GLN A 181 -0.77 15.50 17.27
N SER A 182 -1.48 14.56 16.64
CA SER A 182 -2.41 13.65 17.31
C SER A 182 -1.68 12.79 18.34
N VAL A 183 -0.54 12.20 17.94
CA VAL A 183 0.32 11.40 18.81
C VAL A 183 0.92 12.22 19.94
N SER A 184 1.44 13.42 19.64
CA SER A 184 1.97 14.35 20.66
C SER A 184 0.90 14.83 21.64
N SER A 185 -0.34 15.05 21.17
CA SER A 185 -1.45 15.43 22.05
C SER A 185 -1.83 14.28 22.98
N GLN A 186 -1.91 13.07 22.45
CA GLN A 186 -2.23 11.86 23.22
C GLN A 186 -1.14 11.46 24.21
N SER A 187 0.13 11.64 23.85
CA SER A 187 1.24 11.40 24.78
C SER A 187 1.20 12.36 25.97
N ARG A 188 0.78 13.61 25.76
CA ARG A 188 0.64 14.64 26.80
C ARG A 188 -0.64 14.50 27.63
N SER A 189 -1.71 13.93 27.08
CA SER A 189 -3.02 13.84 27.74
C SER A 189 -3.16 12.65 28.71
N LEU A 190 -2.13 11.80 28.83
CA LEU A 190 -1.94 10.80 29.90
C LEU A 190 -3.18 9.95 30.26
N GLY A 191 -4.03 9.58 29.29
CA GLY A 191 -5.10 8.59 29.46
C GLY A 191 -6.53 9.14 29.51
N VAL A 192 -6.75 10.40 29.13
CA VAL A 192 -8.08 10.83 28.66
C VAL A 192 -8.21 10.37 27.22
N ASP A 193 -9.23 9.54 26.92
CA ASP A 193 -9.66 9.23 25.56
C ASP A 193 -10.18 10.53 24.92
N LEU A 194 -9.25 11.39 24.51
CA LEU A 194 -9.58 12.52 23.66
C LEU A 194 -9.96 11.93 22.31
N PRO A 195 -11.21 12.17 21.83
CA PRO A 195 -11.53 11.82 20.47
C PRO A 195 -10.50 12.49 19.57
N ILE A 196 -10.03 11.75 18.57
CA ILE A 196 -9.17 12.31 17.53
C ILE A 196 -9.98 13.42 16.86
N SER A 197 -9.79 14.68 17.31
CA SER A 197 -10.56 15.80 16.81
C SER A 197 -10.02 16.15 15.43
N LEU A 198 -10.80 15.79 14.41
CA LEU A 198 -10.61 16.26 13.06
C LEU A 198 -11.33 17.61 12.95
N ASP A 199 -10.66 18.69 13.34
CA ASP A 199 -11.16 20.01 13.02
C ASP A 199 -11.03 20.22 11.51
N LYS A 200 -12.13 20.05 10.78
CA LYS A 200 -12.23 20.22 9.32
C LYS A 200 -11.71 21.58 8.82
N LYS A 201 -11.61 22.58 9.70
CA LYS A 201 -11.04 23.89 9.39
C LYS A 201 -9.52 23.88 9.27
N GLU A 202 -8.84 22.88 9.85
CA GLU A 202 -7.38 22.77 9.85
C GLU A 202 -6.84 21.87 8.73
N LEU A 203 -7.66 20.97 8.16
CA LEU A 203 -7.23 19.97 7.16
C LEU A 203 -8.27 19.79 6.02
N PRO A 204 -8.32 20.72 5.04
CA PRO A 204 -9.26 20.64 3.91
C PRO A 204 -9.01 19.46 2.96
N MET A 205 -7.85 18.80 3.04
CA MET A 205 -7.44 17.67 2.18
C MET A 205 -7.94 16.31 2.67
N LEU A 206 -8.50 16.24 3.88
CA LEU A 206 -9.01 15.00 4.47
C LEU A 206 -10.53 14.97 4.34
N SER A 207 -11.03 14.06 3.49
CA SER A 207 -12.47 13.82 3.39
C SER A 207 -12.89 12.67 4.32
N LEU A 208 -14.00 12.87 5.03
CA LEU A 208 -14.69 11.79 5.75
C LEU A 208 -15.51 11.00 4.72
N VAL A 209 -15.11 9.76 4.47
CA VAL A 209 -15.77 8.88 3.51
C VAL A 209 -17.17 8.49 4.02
N LYS A 210 -18.21 8.71 3.20
CA LYS A 210 -19.62 8.45 3.55
C LYS A 210 -20.32 7.40 2.68
N SER A 211 -19.63 6.72 1.77
CA SER A 211 -20.25 5.77 0.86
C SER A 211 -19.57 4.40 0.90
N LEU A 212 -20.41 3.37 0.99
CA LEU A 212 -20.08 1.95 0.96
C LEU A 212 -20.38 1.46 -0.46
N ASN A 213 -19.36 1.05 -1.22
CA ASN A 213 -19.56 0.29 -2.46
C ASN A 213 -18.74 -1.00 -2.40
N ASP A 214 -19.23 -2.02 -3.10
CA ASP A 214 -18.79 -3.41 -2.96
C ASP A 214 -17.38 -3.68 -3.49
N ALA A 215 -16.61 -4.40 -2.68
CA ALA A 215 -15.27 -4.91 -3.01
C ALA A 215 -15.33 -5.97 -4.13
N ALA A 216 -14.76 -5.66 -5.29
CA ALA A 216 -14.45 -6.65 -6.32
C ALA A 216 -13.10 -7.32 -6.02
N ALA A 217 -12.97 -8.61 -6.30
CA ALA A 217 -11.76 -9.40 -6.08
C ALA A 217 -10.58 -9.06 -7.03
N ILE A 218 -10.76 -8.06 -7.89
CA ILE A 218 -9.79 -7.56 -8.86
C ILE A 218 -9.87 -6.03 -8.81
N ASP A 219 -8.73 -5.36 -8.62
CA ASP A 219 -8.70 -3.90 -8.70
C ASP A 219 -9.04 -3.47 -10.15
N GLU A 220 -10.17 -2.80 -10.34
CA GLU A 220 -10.59 -2.30 -11.66
C GLU A 220 -9.90 -0.97 -12.03
N ASN A 221 -9.23 -0.32 -11.08
CA ASN A 221 -8.64 1.00 -11.23
C ASN A 221 -7.20 0.94 -11.73
N TYR A 222 -6.46 -0.08 -11.34
CA TYR A 222 -5.07 -0.28 -11.77
C TYR A 222 -4.88 -1.57 -12.52
N VAL A 223 -4.05 -1.52 -13.56
CA VAL A 223 -3.49 -2.72 -14.18
C VAL A 223 -2.00 -2.71 -13.96
N ILE A 224 -1.52 -3.74 -13.29
CA ILE A 224 -0.10 -3.90 -13.00
C ILE A 224 0.39 -5.17 -13.66
N ILE A 225 1.56 -5.06 -14.28
CA ILE A 225 2.20 -6.14 -15.02
C ILE A 225 3.62 -6.29 -14.51
N SER A 226 3.95 -7.50 -14.06
CA SER A 226 5.30 -7.84 -13.63
C SER A 226 6.14 -8.31 -14.82
N GLY A 227 7.30 -7.71 -14.99
CA GLY A 227 8.28 -8.08 -16.01
C GLY A 227 9.67 -8.34 -15.44
N LEU A 228 10.52 -8.99 -16.23
CA LEU A 228 11.93 -9.24 -15.89
C LEU A 228 12.86 -8.50 -16.83
N CYS A 229 13.92 -7.89 -16.28
CA CYS A 229 14.96 -7.31 -17.12
C CYS A 229 15.72 -8.42 -17.85
N ALA A 230 15.81 -8.34 -19.18
CA ALA A 230 16.57 -9.31 -19.99
C ALA A 230 18.06 -9.37 -19.59
N LYS A 231 18.64 -8.24 -19.16
CA LYS A 231 20.07 -8.13 -18.82
C LYS A 231 20.38 -8.50 -17.38
N THR A 232 19.68 -7.87 -16.42
CA THR A 232 19.97 -8.04 -14.99
C THR A 232 19.16 -9.16 -14.33
N LYS A 233 18.11 -9.64 -14.99
CA LYS A 233 17.12 -10.59 -14.46
C LYS A 233 16.38 -10.08 -13.22
N LEU A 234 16.49 -8.79 -12.89
CA LEU A 234 15.74 -8.17 -11.82
C LEU A 234 14.29 -7.88 -12.25
N PRO A 235 13.32 -8.02 -11.34
CA PRO A 235 11.92 -7.73 -11.64
C PRO A 235 11.65 -6.22 -11.76
N TYR A 236 10.60 -5.87 -12.47
CA TYR A 236 10.04 -4.52 -12.52
C TYR A 236 8.52 -4.59 -12.70
N LEU A 237 7.83 -3.50 -12.40
CA LEU A 237 6.38 -3.36 -12.60
C LEU A 237 6.10 -2.32 -13.66
N LEU A 238 5.23 -2.63 -14.61
CA LEU A 238 4.52 -1.61 -15.40
C LEU A 238 3.20 -1.32 -14.70
N LYS A 239 2.93 -0.05 -14.44
CA LYS A 239 1.67 0.41 -13.84
C LYS A 239 0.86 1.19 -14.87
N TYR A 240 -0.40 0.82 -14.98
CA TYR A 240 -1.40 1.51 -15.77
C TYR A 240 -2.58 1.88 -14.88
N GLU A 241 -3.18 3.03 -15.13
CA GLU A 241 -4.33 3.55 -14.39
C GLU A 241 -5.52 3.68 -15.32
N ARG A 242 -6.71 3.40 -14.80
CA ARG A 242 -7.96 3.51 -15.53
C ARG A 242 -8.13 4.93 -16.06
N ALA A 243 -8.24 5.07 -17.38
CA ALA A 243 -8.57 6.37 -17.97
C ALA A 243 -9.98 6.79 -17.53
N PRO A 244 -10.23 8.09 -17.25
CA PRO A 244 -11.57 8.57 -16.97
C PRO A 244 -12.50 8.21 -18.14
N MET A 245 -13.69 7.69 -17.83
CA MET A 245 -14.64 7.30 -18.87
C MET A 245 -15.05 8.53 -19.66
N MET A 246 -14.62 8.61 -20.93
CA MET A 246 -14.99 9.67 -21.85
C MET A 246 -16.43 9.44 -22.33
N ASN A 247 -17.40 9.73 -21.45
CA ASN A 247 -18.82 9.64 -21.78
C ASN A 247 -19.33 10.82 -22.64
N ASP A 248 -18.48 11.77 -23.04
CA ASP A 248 -18.86 12.94 -23.85
C ASP A 248 -17.93 13.17 -25.07
N VAL A 249 -17.59 12.12 -25.82
CA VAL A 249 -16.99 12.30 -27.16
C VAL A 249 -17.92 11.75 -28.23
N PRO A 250 -18.71 12.60 -28.92
CA PRO A 250 -19.74 12.20 -29.89
C PRO A 250 -19.23 11.35 -31.06
N TYR A 251 -17.91 11.21 -31.22
CA TYR A 251 -17.26 10.55 -32.35
C TYR A 251 -16.56 9.22 -32.02
N PHE A 252 -16.29 8.91 -30.75
CA PHE A 252 -15.59 7.68 -30.36
C PHE A 252 -16.58 6.62 -29.84
N LYS A 253 -16.92 5.65 -30.69
CA LYS A 253 -17.67 4.44 -30.31
C LYS A 253 -16.75 3.37 -29.66
N GLN A 254 -15.79 3.74 -28.83
CA GLN A 254 -14.97 2.75 -28.13
C GLN A 254 -15.65 2.37 -26.81
N LYS A 255 -16.24 1.16 -26.78
CA LYS A 255 -16.87 0.54 -25.61
C LYS A 255 -15.88 -0.10 -24.64
N ALA A 256 -14.58 -0.17 -24.96
CA ALA A 256 -13.60 -0.90 -24.17
C ALA A 256 -12.98 -0.01 -23.09
N GLN A 257 -12.85 -0.57 -21.88
CA GLN A 257 -12.12 0.02 -20.75
C GLN A 257 -10.64 0.16 -21.14
N VAL A 258 -10.10 1.39 -21.17
CA VAL A 258 -8.70 1.65 -21.51
C VAL A 258 -7.93 2.08 -20.26
N TYR A 259 -6.71 1.58 -20.12
CA TYR A 259 -5.77 1.91 -19.05
C TYR A 259 -4.58 2.68 -19.60
N GLY A 260 -4.35 3.88 -19.09
CA GLY A 260 -3.24 4.74 -19.48
C GLY A 260 -1.96 4.39 -18.75
N TYR A 261 -0.84 4.39 -19.47
CA TYR A 261 0.49 4.15 -18.90
C TYR A 261 0.87 5.23 -17.86
N VAL A 262 1.19 4.79 -16.65
CA VAL A 262 1.66 5.67 -15.56
C VAL A 262 3.18 5.65 -15.49
N GLY A 263 3.79 4.47 -15.55
CA GLY A 263 5.23 4.35 -15.34
C GLY A 263 5.70 2.91 -15.25
N VAL A 264 7.03 2.79 -15.18
CA VAL A 264 7.74 1.53 -14.99
C VAL A 264 8.68 1.66 -13.80
N TYR A 265 8.59 0.73 -12.87
CA TYR A 265 9.21 0.83 -11.56
C TYR A 265 10.16 -0.34 -11.31
N PRO A 266 11.43 -0.07 -10.96
CA PRO A 266 12.36 -1.14 -10.64
C PRO A 266 11.94 -1.83 -9.34
N LEU A 267 12.05 -3.16 -9.30
CA LEU A 267 11.91 -3.96 -8.10
C LEU A 267 13.24 -4.61 -7.74
N GLU A 268 13.37 -4.96 -6.47
CA GLU A 268 14.50 -5.73 -5.95
C GLU A 268 14.20 -7.23 -5.93
N ALA A 269 15.21 -8.03 -5.60
CA ALA A 269 15.10 -9.47 -5.45
C ALA A 269 14.14 -9.91 -4.31
N ASP A 270 13.86 -9.04 -3.33
CA ASP A 270 12.98 -9.36 -2.20
C ASP A 270 11.49 -9.33 -2.55
N TYR A 271 11.11 -8.83 -3.73
CA TYR A 271 9.73 -8.76 -4.21
C TYR A 271 8.97 -10.09 -4.08
N MET A 272 9.61 -11.20 -4.46
CA MET A 272 9.00 -12.52 -4.38
C MET A 272 8.74 -12.98 -2.93
N ALA A 273 9.57 -12.53 -1.99
CA ALA A 273 9.40 -12.85 -0.56
C ALA A 273 8.29 -12.03 0.11
N TRP A 274 7.75 -11.03 -0.59
CA TRP A 274 6.62 -10.19 -0.18
C TRP A 274 5.34 -10.46 -0.96
N SER A 275 5.43 -11.28 -2.00
CA SER A 275 4.35 -11.57 -2.93
C SER A 275 3.53 -12.79 -2.48
N ASP A 276 2.25 -12.75 -2.80
CA ASP A 276 1.34 -13.87 -2.59
C ASP A 276 1.69 -15.04 -3.54
N SER A 277 1.85 -16.23 -2.97
CA SER A 277 2.21 -17.45 -3.71
C SER A 277 1.02 -18.12 -4.42
N ARG A 278 -0.22 -17.68 -4.16
CA ARG A 278 -1.42 -18.23 -4.80
C ARG A 278 -1.41 -17.96 -6.31
N VAL A 279 -1.84 -18.93 -7.10
CA VAL A 279 -1.90 -18.82 -8.57
C VAL A 279 -2.84 -17.70 -8.99
N ASN A 280 -2.33 -16.69 -9.72
CA ASN A 280 -3.15 -15.64 -10.33
C ASN A 280 -3.47 -16.01 -11.79
N MET A 281 -4.75 -16.00 -12.16
CA MET A 281 -5.19 -16.29 -13.53
C MET A 281 -5.75 -15.05 -14.23
N ASN A 282 -5.71 -13.89 -13.58
CA ASN A 282 -6.24 -12.65 -14.13
C ASN A 282 -5.42 -12.22 -15.34
N LYS A 283 -6.10 -11.95 -16.45
CA LYS A 283 -5.50 -11.52 -17.70
C LYS A 283 -6.13 -10.22 -18.18
N ILE A 284 -5.40 -9.51 -19.02
CA ILE A 284 -5.86 -8.33 -19.73
C ILE A 284 -5.38 -8.39 -21.18
N ALA A 285 -6.24 -7.98 -22.11
CA ALA A 285 -5.86 -7.81 -23.50
C ALA A 285 -4.84 -6.67 -23.62
N ALA A 286 -3.76 -6.88 -24.38
CA ALA A 286 -2.76 -5.86 -24.65
C ALA A 286 -3.38 -4.60 -25.29
N SER A 287 -4.44 -4.76 -26.08
CA SER A 287 -5.21 -3.65 -26.68
C SER A 287 -5.90 -2.73 -25.68
N ALA A 288 -6.11 -3.17 -24.42
CA ALA A 288 -6.67 -2.35 -23.36
C ALA A 288 -5.63 -1.42 -22.71
N LEU A 289 -4.34 -1.57 -23.04
CA LEU A 289 -3.24 -0.81 -22.46
C LEU A 289 -2.75 0.25 -23.44
N MET A 290 -2.72 1.50 -23.00
CA MET A 290 -2.28 2.62 -23.81
C MET A 290 -0.92 3.13 -23.34
N GLY A 291 0.08 3.01 -24.21
CA GLY A 291 1.45 3.46 -23.95
C GLY A 291 2.33 2.42 -23.26
N GLY A 292 3.55 2.84 -22.98
CA GLY A 292 4.58 2.00 -22.36
C GLY A 292 5.87 2.78 -22.15
N GLY A 293 6.82 2.15 -21.50
CA GLY A 293 8.14 2.73 -21.26
C GLY A 293 9.26 1.72 -21.39
N GLY A 294 10.47 2.20 -21.16
CA GLY A 294 11.69 1.39 -21.20
C GLY A 294 11.97 0.63 -19.91
N CYS A 295 12.93 -0.28 -19.94
CA CYS A 295 13.34 -1.02 -18.75
C CYS A 295 14.05 -0.10 -17.75
N PRO A 296 13.63 -0.07 -16.47
CA PRO A 296 14.24 0.77 -15.45
C PRO A 296 15.64 0.27 -15.03
N HIS A 297 15.96 -1.00 -15.29
CA HIS A 297 17.23 -1.61 -14.88
C HIS A 297 18.34 -1.49 -15.91
N CYS A 298 18.03 -1.67 -17.20
CA CYS A 298 19.03 -1.70 -18.26
C CYS A 298 18.84 -0.64 -19.35
N GLY A 299 17.81 0.20 -19.24
CA GLY A 299 17.51 1.25 -20.23
C GLY A 299 16.99 0.72 -21.56
N ALA A 300 16.51 -0.52 -21.63
CA ALA A 300 15.95 -1.06 -22.87
C ALA A 300 14.71 -0.28 -23.32
N LEU A 301 14.49 -0.15 -24.62
CA LEU A 301 13.46 0.76 -25.16
C LEU A 301 12.02 0.35 -24.83
N ALA A 302 11.74 -0.95 -24.79
CA ALA A 302 10.41 -1.47 -24.50
C ALA A 302 10.45 -2.41 -23.29
N ALA A 303 9.63 -2.14 -22.28
CA ALA A 303 9.47 -2.97 -21.08
C ALA A 303 8.32 -4.00 -21.21
N LEU A 304 7.54 -3.96 -22.28
CA LEU A 304 6.36 -4.81 -22.47
C LEU A 304 6.53 -5.69 -23.72
N ALA A 305 7.32 -6.75 -23.61
CA ALA A 305 7.38 -7.81 -24.61
C ALA A 305 7.04 -9.16 -23.95
N GLN A 306 6.24 -9.99 -24.64
CA GLN A 306 5.79 -11.27 -24.12
C GLN A 306 6.49 -12.43 -24.84
N CYS A 307 7.05 -13.35 -24.05
CA CYS A 307 7.50 -14.64 -24.55
C CYS A 307 6.31 -15.62 -24.71
N GLY A 308 6.43 -16.63 -25.56
CA GLY A 308 5.44 -17.71 -25.68
C GLY A 308 5.19 -18.48 -24.38
N CYS A 309 6.12 -18.43 -23.41
CA CYS A 309 5.91 -18.99 -22.06
C CYS A 309 5.06 -18.10 -21.14
N GLY A 310 4.64 -16.92 -21.60
CA GLY A 310 3.86 -15.94 -20.84
C GLY A 310 4.69 -14.93 -20.03
N GLN A 311 6.02 -15.07 -19.99
CA GLN A 311 6.89 -14.11 -19.29
C GLN A 311 6.92 -12.77 -20.03
N ILE A 312 6.66 -11.69 -19.29
CA ILE A 312 6.90 -10.32 -19.74
C ILE A 312 8.34 -9.92 -19.46
N PHE A 313 9.03 -9.32 -20.42
CA PHE A 313 10.41 -8.87 -20.26
C PHE A 313 10.74 -7.71 -21.20
N CYS A 314 11.90 -7.09 -20.98
CA CYS A 314 12.30 -5.91 -21.73
C CYS A 314 13.15 -6.24 -22.97
N VAL A 315 13.00 -5.46 -24.03
CA VAL A 315 13.69 -5.65 -25.33
C VAL A 315 14.15 -4.31 -25.93
N ASN A 316 15.20 -4.37 -26.76
CA ASN A 316 15.79 -3.22 -27.46
C ASN A 316 15.23 -3.04 -28.87
N GLY A 317 13.90 -3.12 -29.01
CA GLY A 317 13.23 -3.08 -30.31
C GLY A 317 13.11 -4.47 -30.95
N GLU A 318 12.94 -4.48 -32.27
CA GLU A 318 12.73 -5.70 -33.05
C GLU A 318 14.02 -6.51 -33.20
N GLY A 319 13.87 -7.83 -33.26
CA GLY A 319 14.99 -8.77 -33.43
C GLY A 319 14.95 -9.93 -32.44
N VAL A 320 16.00 -10.74 -32.44
CA VAL A 320 16.11 -11.90 -31.55
C VAL A 320 16.40 -11.43 -30.12
N ALA A 321 15.56 -11.87 -29.18
CA ALA A 321 15.75 -11.66 -27.75
C ALA A 321 15.64 -12.99 -27.01
N GLN A 322 16.48 -13.19 -25.99
CA GLN A 322 16.41 -14.37 -25.14
C GLN A 322 15.49 -14.09 -23.94
N CYS A 323 14.52 -14.97 -23.70
CA CYS A 323 13.65 -14.85 -22.54
C CYS A 323 14.43 -15.09 -21.23
N PRO A 324 14.33 -14.19 -20.22
CA PRO A 324 15.05 -14.37 -18.97
C PRO A 324 14.53 -15.52 -18.10
N ALA A 325 13.31 -16.01 -18.34
CA ALA A 325 12.67 -17.08 -17.57
C ALA A 325 12.86 -18.47 -18.19
N CYS A 326 12.53 -18.66 -19.47
CA CYS A 326 12.63 -19.97 -20.13
C CYS A 326 13.90 -20.16 -20.98
N HIS A 327 14.73 -19.12 -21.12
CA HIS A 327 15.98 -19.13 -21.90
C HIS A 327 15.84 -19.40 -23.40
N GLN A 328 14.62 -19.44 -23.93
CA GLN A 328 14.37 -19.57 -25.36
C GLN A 328 14.67 -18.25 -26.09
N GLU A 329 15.25 -18.37 -27.28
CA GLU A 329 15.37 -17.27 -28.23
C GLU A 329 14.03 -17.05 -28.93
N VAL A 330 13.54 -15.82 -28.93
CA VAL A 330 12.29 -15.44 -29.54
C VAL A 330 12.52 -14.22 -30.41
N TYR A 331 12.01 -14.25 -31.64
CA TYR A 331 12.02 -13.09 -32.51
C TYR A 331 10.92 -12.12 -32.10
N MET A 332 11.32 -10.90 -31.74
CA MET A 332 10.44 -9.82 -31.31
C MET A 332 10.13 -8.93 -32.50
N SER A 333 8.84 -8.69 -32.74
CA SER A 333 8.35 -7.75 -33.74
C SER A 333 7.09 -7.10 -33.22
N ALA A 334 6.77 -5.89 -33.70
CA ALA A 334 5.45 -5.32 -33.43
C ALA A 334 4.36 -6.16 -34.13
N SER A 335 3.59 -6.95 -33.38
CA SER A 335 2.42 -7.64 -33.91
C SER A 335 1.19 -6.74 -33.86
N GLY A 336 0.42 -6.69 -34.94
CA GLY A 336 -0.92 -6.07 -34.95
C GLY A 336 -2.00 -6.95 -34.33
N GLU A 337 -1.66 -8.18 -33.95
CA GLU A 337 -2.55 -9.11 -33.26
C GLU A 337 -2.53 -8.84 -31.75
N ASP A 338 -3.74 -8.84 -31.18
CA ASP A 338 -3.95 -8.68 -29.75
C ASP A 338 -3.65 -9.99 -29.00
N PHE A 339 -3.15 -9.87 -27.77
CA PHE A 339 -2.80 -11.02 -26.94
C PHE A 339 -3.08 -10.72 -25.47
N ASP A 340 -3.29 -11.79 -24.70
CA ASP A 340 -3.55 -11.67 -23.27
C ASP A 340 -2.26 -11.65 -22.45
N ILE A 341 -2.18 -10.66 -21.57
CA ILE A 341 -1.10 -10.45 -20.60
C ILE A 341 -1.59 -10.82 -19.21
N SER A 342 -0.78 -11.58 -18.47
CA SER A 342 -1.08 -11.89 -17.07
C SER A 342 -0.93 -10.65 -16.21
N ARG A 343 -1.99 -10.29 -15.49
CA ARG A 343 -1.97 -9.21 -14.50
C ARG A 343 -1.28 -9.69 -13.24
N SER A 344 -0.68 -8.76 -12.51
CA SER A 344 -0.29 -9.01 -11.14
C SER A 344 -1.52 -8.98 -10.21
N ARG A 345 -1.33 -9.24 -8.92
CA ARG A 345 -2.44 -9.45 -7.97
C ARG A 345 -2.93 -8.17 -7.32
N GLY A 346 -2.04 -7.20 -7.14
CA GLY A 346 -2.35 -5.91 -6.54
C GLY A 346 -2.65 -4.84 -7.58
#